data_AF-A0A6L2ZUK1-F1
#
_entry.id   AF-A0A6L2ZUK1-F1
#
_cell.length_a   1.000
_cell.length_b   1.000
_cell.length_c   1.000
_cell.angle_alpha   90.00
_cell.angle_beta   90.00
_cell.angle_gamma   90.00
#
_symmetry.space_group_name_H-M   'P 1'
#
loop_
_entity.id
_entity.type
_entity.pdbx_description
1 polymer ?
#
loop_
_entity_poly.entity_id
_entity_poly.type
_entity_poly.pdbx_seq_one_letter_code
_entity_poly.pdbx_strand_id
1 'polypeptide(L)'
;MTWYNDVMHIVPGLGVKLGYAIYPSIGSMVLTARVFSLIFFVLSMFFIIKQLRAYQFLFVAISVTPTVIQQASSLSYDVYNYVASAFMIMAVINIAVDIKCGSEVSFKSFFLRILAPSVMLYFAKENAQLIYLSLLFIFIYLLGKRFGFKLSKLQAALGVFILIAMGTGLFYFMFSDQLFLIAKKMFYSLIEPYYTVLTTEVISGTTTAALPAWFFPIQFTVLTILFLSYTKEVVPRWFAWGALSLVLLNFLVIMVSYAIDPGFIDYPGRIITGPQGRYFTPFLLLLGPVFTLIAKKITVKSGAALIHLLVVMSVFALLLNLGITSIKFYQLQLPADEWRSGIHHYIFK
;
A
#
# COMPACT_ATOMS: atom_id res chain seq x y z
N MET A 1 -19.68 -12.80 12.85
CA MET A 1 -19.35 -13.26 11.48
C MET A 1 -17.86 -13.09 11.27
N THR A 2 -17.09 -14.18 11.34
CA THR A 2 -15.61 -14.17 11.38
C THR A 2 -14.94 -14.72 10.11
N TRP A 3 -15.69 -15.37 9.21
CA TRP A 3 -15.14 -16.10 8.05
C TRP A 3 -14.41 -15.22 7.03
N TYR A 4 -14.81 -13.96 6.89
CA TYR A 4 -14.19 -13.02 5.94
C TYR A 4 -12.73 -12.72 6.31
N ASN A 5 -12.42 -12.67 7.61
CA ASN A 5 -11.05 -12.48 8.10
C ASN A 5 -10.15 -13.72 7.87
N ASP A 6 -10.72 -14.88 7.60
CA ASP A 6 -9.95 -16.10 7.35
C ASP A 6 -9.41 -16.14 5.91
N VAL A 7 -10.13 -15.56 4.94
CA VAL A 7 -9.75 -15.59 3.51
C VAL A 7 -8.41 -14.91 3.27
N MET A 8 -8.18 -13.75 3.90
CA MET A 8 -6.96 -12.98 3.74
C MET A 8 -5.71 -13.65 4.32
N HIS A 9 -5.89 -14.72 5.10
CA HIS A 9 -4.81 -15.51 5.70
C HIS A 9 -4.63 -16.90 5.08
N ILE A 10 -5.33 -17.21 3.99
CA ILE A 10 -5.19 -18.50 3.30
C ILE A 10 -3.73 -18.74 2.90
N VAL A 11 -3.05 -17.71 2.40
CA VAL A 11 -1.66 -17.81 1.93
C VAL A 11 -0.71 -18.25 3.06
N PRO A 12 -0.57 -17.51 4.18
CA PRO A 12 0.29 -17.96 5.27
C PRO A 12 -0.21 -19.26 5.92
N GLY A 13 -1.53 -19.48 6.02
CA GLY A 13 -2.09 -20.70 6.59
C GLY A 13 -1.73 -21.98 5.83
N LEU A 14 -1.73 -21.95 4.49
CA LEU A 14 -1.26 -23.06 3.66
C LEU A 14 0.23 -23.33 3.87
N GLY A 15 1.02 -22.26 3.96
CA GLY A 15 2.45 -22.35 4.23
C GLY A 15 2.77 -22.97 5.60
N VAL A 16 1.96 -22.67 6.64
CA VAL A 16 2.12 -23.25 7.98
C VAL A 16 1.85 -24.76 7.93
N LYS A 17 0.76 -25.17 7.28
CA LYS A 17 0.42 -26.59 7.11
C LYS A 17 1.49 -27.37 6.35
N LEU A 18 2.06 -26.76 5.30
CA LEU A 18 3.18 -27.33 4.57
C LEU A 18 4.42 -27.49 5.47
N GLY A 19 4.75 -26.47 6.27
CA GLY A 19 5.88 -26.52 7.18
C GLY A 19 5.71 -27.57 8.28
N TYR A 20 4.50 -27.75 8.79
CA TYR A 20 4.18 -28.82 9.74
C TYR A 20 4.38 -30.21 9.14
N ALA A 21 3.97 -30.41 7.88
CA ALA A 21 4.16 -31.66 7.16
C ALA A 21 5.64 -31.98 6.87
N ILE A 22 6.47 -30.96 6.69
CA ILE A 22 7.94 -31.12 6.53
C ILE A 22 8.58 -31.51 7.86
N TYR A 23 8.31 -30.75 8.91
CA TYR A 23 8.81 -31.03 10.26
C TYR A 23 7.94 -30.32 11.31
N PRO A 24 7.40 -31.03 12.32
CA PRO A 24 6.42 -30.49 13.27
C PRO A 24 7.09 -29.63 14.35
N SER A 25 7.79 -28.58 13.95
CA SER A 25 8.36 -27.55 14.83
C SER A 25 7.84 -26.17 14.46
N ILE A 26 7.77 -25.28 15.45
CA ILE A 26 7.34 -23.88 15.24
C ILE A 26 8.26 -23.18 14.24
N GLY A 27 9.58 -23.39 14.33
CA GLY A 27 10.54 -22.82 13.39
C GLY A 27 10.32 -23.27 11.94
N SER A 28 10.01 -24.56 11.72
CA SER A 28 9.71 -25.09 10.38
C SER A 28 8.42 -24.51 9.81
N MET A 29 7.36 -24.48 10.63
CA MET A 29 6.08 -23.89 10.27
C MET A 29 6.21 -22.41 9.87
N VAL A 30 6.91 -21.61 10.68
CA VAL A 30 7.11 -20.17 10.45
C VAL A 30 7.95 -19.92 9.21
N LEU A 31 9.12 -20.56 9.07
CA LEU A 31 9.99 -20.33 7.92
C LEU A 31 9.34 -20.77 6.61
N THR A 32 8.71 -21.95 6.60
CA THR A 32 8.02 -22.45 5.40
C THR A 32 6.88 -21.52 5.00
N ALA A 33 6.11 -21.03 5.97
CA ALA A 33 5.02 -20.10 5.69
C ALA A 33 5.50 -18.75 5.16
N ARG A 34 6.60 -18.20 5.69
CA ARG A 34 7.21 -16.96 5.18
C ARG A 34 7.74 -17.13 3.75
N VAL A 35 8.39 -18.25 3.45
CA VAL A 35 8.87 -18.59 2.09
C VAL A 35 7.69 -18.79 1.13
N PHE A 36 6.64 -19.49 1.56
CA PHE A 36 5.45 -19.71 0.76
C PHE A 36 4.73 -18.39 0.42
N SER A 37 4.54 -17.51 1.42
CA SER A 37 4.04 -16.15 1.23
C SER A 37 4.85 -15.36 0.20
N LEU A 38 6.18 -15.44 0.28
CA LEU A 38 7.08 -14.77 -0.65
C LEU A 38 6.94 -15.32 -2.08
N ILE A 39 6.85 -16.63 -2.25
CA ILE A 39 6.64 -17.26 -3.57
C ILE A 39 5.30 -16.80 -4.16
N PHE A 40 4.23 -16.84 -3.38
CA PHE A 40 2.91 -16.36 -3.80
C PHE A 40 2.97 -14.90 -4.23
N PHE A 41 3.65 -14.05 -3.45
CA PHE A 41 3.84 -12.63 -3.76
C PHE A 41 4.57 -12.43 -5.09
N VAL A 42 5.72 -13.07 -5.28
CA VAL A 42 6.55 -12.94 -6.49
C VAL A 42 5.78 -13.39 -7.74
N LEU A 43 5.10 -14.54 -7.68
CA LEU A 43 4.30 -15.05 -8.79
C LEU A 43 3.14 -14.11 -9.14
N SER A 44 2.39 -13.67 -8.13
CA SER A 44 1.25 -12.77 -8.34
C SER A 44 1.70 -11.42 -8.91
N MET A 45 2.74 -10.82 -8.32
CA MET A 45 3.29 -9.55 -8.79
C MET A 45 3.87 -9.66 -10.19
N PHE A 46 4.51 -10.78 -10.55
CA PHE A 46 4.99 -11.01 -11.92
C PHE A 46 3.85 -10.91 -12.95
N PHE A 47 2.71 -11.58 -12.70
CA PHE A 47 1.56 -11.49 -13.61
C PHE A 47 0.94 -10.10 -13.64
N ILE A 48 0.79 -9.44 -12.48
CA ILE A 48 0.26 -8.07 -12.39
C ILE A 48 1.14 -7.11 -13.21
N ILE A 49 2.45 -7.14 -13.00
CA ILE A 49 3.40 -6.27 -13.69
C ILE A 49 3.46 -6.57 -15.18
N LYS A 50 3.37 -7.84 -15.58
CA LYS A 50 3.32 -8.24 -17.00
C LYS A 50 2.08 -7.72 -17.71
N GLN A 51 0.93 -7.67 -17.03
CA GLN A 51 -0.32 -7.15 -17.58
C GLN A 51 -0.42 -5.61 -17.52
N LEU A 52 0.39 -4.97 -16.70
CA LEU A 52 0.41 -3.52 -16.52
C LEU A 52 0.98 -2.82 -17.78
N ARG A 53 0.21 -1.90 -18.36
CA ARG A 53 0.57 -1.19 -19.60
C ARG A 53 1.50 0.00 -19.39
N ALA A 54 1.55 0.55 -18.18
CA ALA A 54 2.33 1.73 -17.83
C ALA A 54 2.89 1.61 -16.41
N TYR A 55 4.06 2.20 -16.16
CA TYR A 55 4.69 2.24 -14.84
C TYR A 55 5.19 0.86 -14.32
N GLN A 56 5.51 -0.09 -15.21
CA GLN A 56 5.99 -1.42 -14.78
C GLN A 56 7.21 -1.35 -13.86
N PHE A 57 8.19 -0.53 -14.22
CA PHE A 57 9.41 -0.39 -13.43
C PHE A 57 9.14 0.28 -12.07
N LEU A 58 8.17 1.19 -11.97
CA LEU A 58 7.72 1.75 -10.69
C LEU A 58 7.08 0.69 -9.80
N PHE A 59 6.25 -0.18 -10.37
CA PHE A 59 5.67 -1.30 -9.63
C PHE A 59 6.76 -2.22 -9.11
N VAL A 60 7.73 -2.61 -9.97
CA VAL A 60 8.90 -3.39 -9.53
C VAL A 60 9.61 -2.68 -8.39
N ALA A 61 9.99 -1.40 -8.56
CA ALA A 61 10.79 -0.67 -7.60
C ALA A 61 10.13 -0.55 -6.22
N ILE A 62 8.82 -0.27 -6.17
CA ILE A 62 8.06 -0.21 -4.93
C ILE A 62 7.90 -1.61 -4.31
N SER A 63 7.61 -2.63 -5.13
CA SER A 63 7.37 -3.99 -4.63
C SER A 63 8.61 -4.68 -4.08
N VAL A 64 9.81 -4.24 -4.45
CA VAL A 64 11.07 -4.76 -3.91
C VAL A 64 11.64 -3.90 -2.77
N THR A 65 10.87 -2.95 -2.27
CA THR A 65 11.29 -2.15 -1.13
C THR A 65 11.41 -3.00 0.14
N PRO A 66 12.36 -2.71 1.05
CA PRO A 66 12.46 -3.36 2.35
C PRO A 66 11.12 -3.49 3.11
N THR A 67 10.27 -2.46 3.08
CA THR A 67 8.95 -2.47 3.73
C THR A 67 8.00 -3.47 3.08
N VAL A 68 7.99 -3.58 1.74
CA VAL A 68 7.14 -4.53 1.03
C VAL A 68 7.70 -5.95 1.10
N ILE A 69 9.02 -6.14 1.09
CA ILE A 69 9.64 -7.46 1.31
C ILE A 69 9.25 -8.03 2.67
N GLN A 70 9.22 -7.20 3.71
CA GLN A 70 8.72 -7.60 5.03
C GLN A 70 7.27 -8.04 5.01
N GLN A 71 6.41 -7.31 4.30
CA GLN A 71 5.01 -7.68 4.15
C GLN A 71 4.87 -8.97 3.32
N ALA A 72 5.62 -9.09 2.23
CA ALA A 72 5.61 -10.22 1.30
C ALA A 72 6.06 -11.53 1.95
N SER A 73 6.98 -11.47 2.91
CA SER A 73 7.42 -12.61 3.69
C SER A 73 6.75 -12.68 5.07
N SER A 74 5.67 -11.95 5.32
CA SER A 74 5.00 -11.96 6.62
C SER A 74 4.03 -13.15 6.75
N LEU A 75 3.75 -13.52 8.00
CA LEU A 75 2.70 -14.48 8.36
C LEU A 75 1.33 -13.81 8.50
N SER A 76 1.22 -12.56 8.10
CA SER A 76 0.00 -11.78 8.17
C SER A 76 -0.68 -11.73 6.81
N TYR A 77 -1.87 -11.16 6.81
CA TYR A 77 -2.69 -10.85 5.65
C TYR A 77 -2.15 -9.69 4.80
N ASP A 78 -1.00 -9.11 5.18
CA ASP A 78 -0.36 -8.00 4.48
C ASP A 78 0.07 -8.38 3.05
N VAL A 79 0.48 -9.63 2.81
CA VAL A 79 0.79 -10.16 1.47
C VAL A 79 -0.43 -10.06 0.57
N TYR A 80 -1.55 -10.60 1.04
CA TYR A 80 -2.81 -10.60 0.31
C TYR A 80 -3.29 -9.17 0.05
N ASN A 81 -3.25 -8.33 1.08
CA ASN A 81 -3.65 -6.93 0.99
C ASN A 81 -2.86 -6.16 -0.07
N TYR A 82 -1.54 -6.32 -0.10
CA TYR A 82 -0.68 -5.67 -1.09
C TYR A 82 -0.99 -6.17 -2.50
N VAL A 83 -1.09 -7.49 -2.71
CA VAL A 83 -1.38 -8.10 -4.02
C VAL A 83 -2.75 -7.67 -4.54
N ALA A 84 -3.79 -7.70 -3.70
CA ALA A 84 -5.14 -7.27 -4.06
C ALA A 84 -5.17 -5.78 -4.44
N SER A 85 -4.49 -4.93 -3.66
CA SER A 85 -4.35 -3.50 -3.96
C SER A 85 -3.61 -3.26 -5.28
N ALA A 86 -2.48 -3.93 -5.50
CA ALA A 86 -1.70 -3.82 -6.72
C ALA A 86 -2.49 -4.28 -7.96
N PHE A 87 -3.26 -5.37 -7.83
CA PHE A 87 -4.10 -5.88 -8.91
C PHE A 87 -5.20 -4.87 -9.28
N MET A 88 -5.83 -4.26 -8.28
CA MET A 88 -6.81 -3.20 -8.48
C MET A 88 -6.21 -1.98 -9.16
N ILE A 89 -5.08 -1.49 -8.64
CA ILE A 89 -4.40 -0.31 -9.20
C ILE A 89 -3.95 -0.58 -10.64
N MET A 90 -3.47 -1.79 -10.93
CA MET A 90 -3.13 -2.19 -12.31
C MET A 90 -4.35 -2.10 -13.24
N ALA A 91 -5.50 -2.63 -12.84
CA ALA A 91 -6.71 -2.58 -13.65
C ALA A 91 -7.16 -1.13 -13.92
N VAL A 92 -7.13 -0.29 -12.89
CA VAL A 92 -7.49 1.13 -12.96
C VAL A 92 -6.51 1.90 -13.86
N ILE A 93 -5.21 1.68 -13.72
CA ILE A 93 -4.17 2.31 -14.59
C ILE A 93 -4.37 1.89 -16.04
N ASN A 94 -4.60 0.60 -16.31
CA ASN A 94 -4.81 0.11 -17.67
C ASN A 94 -6.04 0.76 -18.33
N ILE A 95 -7.13 0.94 -17.58
CA ILE A 95 -8.31 1.66 -18.07
C ILE A 95 -7.99 3.14 -18.31
N ALA A 96 -7.23 3.78 -17.42
CA ALA A 96 -6.80 5.17 -17.59
C ALA A 96 -5.92 5.36 -18.83
N VAL A 97 -5.01 4.42 -19.12
CA VAL A 97 -4.19 4.41 -20.34
C VAL A 97 -5.09 4.31 -21.58
N ASP A 98 -6.08 3.43 -21.59
CA ASP A 98 -7.02 3.28 -22.72
C ASP A 98 -7.80 4.58 -22.98
N ILE A 99 -8.26 5.24 -21.91
CA ILE A 99 -8.92 6.55 -22.01
C ILE A 99 -7.98 7.60 -22.61
N LYS A 100 -6.70 7.62 -22.19
CA LYS A 100 -5.70 8.58 -22.72
C LYS A 100 -5.39 8.33 -24.19
N CYS A 101 -5.35 7.07 -24.62
CA CYS A 101 -5.13 6.66 -26.01
C CYS A 101 -6.37 6.82 -26.90
N GLY A 102 -7.51 7.26 -26.35
CA GLY A 102 -8.76 7.43 -27.12
C GLY A 102 -9.48 6.13 -27.43
N SER A 103 -9.08 5.00 -26.82
CA SER A 103 -9.76 3.72 -26.98
C SER A 103 -11.15 3.78 -26.35
N GLU A 104 -12.14 3.19 -27.01
CA GLU A 104 -13.49 3.10 -26.44
C GLU A 104 -13.54 2.06 -25.32
N VAL A 105 -13.76 2.55 -24.09
CA VAL A 105 -14.01 1.69 -22.93
C VAL A 105 -15.51 1.55 -22.75
N SER A 106 -16.06 0.41 -23.21
CA SER A 106 -17.48 0.08 -23.00
C SER A 106 -17.74 -0.30 -21.55
N PHE A 107 -18.98 -0.14 -21.06
CA PHE A 107 -19.36 -0.57 -19.71
C PHE A 107 -19.11 -2.07 -19.48
N LYS A 108 -19.40 -2.91 -20.49
CA LYS A 108 -19.11 -4.35 -20.41
C LYS A 108 -17.63 -4.60 -20.20
N SER A 109 -16.76 -3.95 -20.98
CA SER A 109 -15.31 -4.08 -20.82
C SER A 109 -14.83 -3.51 -19.48
N PHE A 110 -15.43 -2.41 -19.00
CA PHE A 110 -15.10 -1.84 -17.70
C PHE A 110 -15.37 -2.85 -16.58
N PHE A 111 -16.61 -3.34 -16.46
CA PHE A 111 -17.00 -4.29 -15.41
C PHE A 111 -16.23 -5.60 -15.47
N LEU A 112 -15.98 -6.14 -16.67
CA LEU A 112 -15.19 -7.38 -16.83
C LEU A 112 -13.76 -7.23 -16.32
N ARG A 113 -13.11 -6.09 -16.56
CA ARG A 113 -11.72 -5.84 -16.13
C ARG A 113 -11.59 -5.61 -14.63
N ILE A 114 -12.64 -5.11 -13.98
CA ILE A 114 -12.60 -4.79 -12.55
C ILE A 114 -13.19 -5.88 -11.67
N LEU A 115 -13.93 -6.85 -12.23
CA LEU A 115 -14.62 -7.88 -11.46
C LEU A 115 -13.68 -8.67 -10.54
N ALA A 116 -12.67 -9.34 -11.11
CA ALA A 116 -11.71 -10.13 -10.33
C ALA A 116 -10.88 -9.27 -9.35
N PRO A 117 -10.32 -8.11 -9.76
CA PRO A 117 -9.66 -7.19 -8.82
C PRO A 117 -10.56 -6.71 -7.67
N SER A 118 -11.84 -6.45 -7.95
CA SER A 118 -12.80 -6.00 -6.92
C SER A 118 -13.13 -7.13 -5.94
N VAL A 119 -13.32 -8.36 -6.42
CA VAL A 119 -13.52 -9.51 -5.51
C VAL A 119 -12.31 -9.68 -4.60
N MET A 120 -11.09 -9.58 -5.14
CA MET A 120 -9.88 -9.70 -4.31
C MET A 120 -9.75 -8.54 -3.32
N LEU A 121 -9.93 -7.30 -3.77
CA LEU A 121 -9.83 -6.12 -2.92
C LEU A 121 -10.95 -6.07 -1.86
N TYR A 122 -12.12 -6.63 -2.16
CA TYR A 122 -13.21 -6.74 -1.20
C TYR A 122 -12.77 -7.47 0.05
N PHE A 123 -11.89 -8.49 -0.05
CA PHE A 123 -11.31 -9.26 1.06
C PHE A 123 -10.04 -8.65 1.69
N ALA A 124 -9.59 -7.49 1.19
CA ALA A 124 -8.39 -6.82 1.69
C ALA A 124 -8.70 -6.01 2.97
N LYS A 125 -7.69 -5.30 3.50
CA LYS A 125 -7.91 -4.38 4.64
C LYS A 125 -8.93 -3.31 4.29
N GLU A 126 -9.66 -2.85 5.29
CA GLU A 126 -10.65 -1.79 5.14
C GLU A 126 -10.07 -0.53 4.48
N ASN A 127 -8.85 -0.13 4.84
CA ASN A 127 -8.22 1.04 4.23
C ASN A 127 -7.93 0.86 2.73
N ALA A 128 -7.67 -0.36 2.27
CA ALA A 128 -7.46 -0.65 0.85
C ALA A 128 -8.74 -0.45 0.03
N GLN A 129 -9.91 -0.49 0.65
CA GLN A 129 -11.19 -0.21 0.00
C GLN A 129 -11.28 1.25 -0.49
N LEU A 130 -10.47 2.19 0.03
CA LEU A 130 -10.38 3.55 -0.52
C LEU A 130 -9.97 3.57 -2.00
N ILE A 131 -9.31 2.52 -2.51
CA ILE A 131 -8.97 2.39 -3.92
C ILE A 131 -10.23 2.34 -4.81
N TYR A 132 -11.39 1.91 -4.28
CA TYR A 132 -12.67 1.94 -5.02
C TYR A 132 -13.07 3.36 -5.49
N LEU A 133 -12.63 4.40 -4.80
CA LEU A 133 -12.86 5.78 -5.24
C LEU A 133 -12.21 6.07 -6.60
N SER A 134 -11.08 5.41 -6.93
CA SER A 134 -10.47 5.52 -8.26
C SER A 134 -11.35 4.94 -9.37
N LEU A 135 -12.08 3.84 -9.08
CA LEU A 135 -13.10 3.33 -10.00
C LEU A 135 -14.27 4.28 -10.14
N LEU A 136 -14.73 4.85 -9.03
CA LEU A 136 -15.85 5.78 -9.04
C LEU A 136 -15.53 6.98 -9.96
N PHE A 137 -14.32 7.53 -9.89
CA PHE A 137 -13.89 8.62 -10.78
C PHE A 137 -13.89 8.19 -12.26
N ILE A 138 -13.37 7.00 -12.58
CA ILE A 138 -13.40 6.47 -13.96
C ILE A 138 -14.84 6.24 -14.41
N PHE A 139 -15.70 5.68 -13.57
CA PHE A 139 -17.08 5.37 -13.88
C PHE A 139 -17.89 6.64 -14.16
N ILE A 140 -17.74 7.68 -13.34
CA ILE A 140 -18.34 9.00 -13.56
C ILE A 140 -17.85 9.60 -14.88
N TYR A 141 -16.56 9.48 -15.20
CA TYR A 141 -16.03 9.93 -16.49
C TYR A 141 -16.68 9.20 -17.67
N LEU A 142 -16.84 7.87 -17.59
CA LEU A 142 -17.50 7.08 -18.64
C LEU A 142 -18.99 7.42 -18.79
N LEU A 143 -19.70 7.65 -17.68
CA LEU A 143 -21.08 8.14 -17.68
C LEU A 143 -21.18 9.51 -18.37
N GLY A 144 -20.31 10.45 -17.99
CA GLY A 144 -20.25 11.79 -18.58
C GLY A 144 -20.03 11.74 -20.08
N LYS A 145 -19.12 10.88 -20.55
CA LYS A 145 -18.86 10.67 -21.99
C LYS A 145 -20.08 10.09 -22.72
N ARG A 146 -20.79 9.12 -22.13
CA ARG A 146 -21.94 8.46 -22.78
C ARG A 146 -23.18 9.34 -22.86
N PHE A 147 -23.48 10.09 -21.80
CA PHE A 147 -24.67 10.94 -21.72
C PHE A 147 -24.43 12.37 -22.21
N GLY A 148 -23.20 12.70 -22.62
CA GLY A 148 -22.87 14.03 -23.16
C GLY A 148 -22.89 15.14 -22.12
N PHE A 149 -22.76 14.81 -20.82
CA PHE A 149 -22.73 15.82 -19.75
C PHE A 149 -21.49 16.71 -19.90
N LYS A 150 -21.71 17.95 -20.32
CA LYS A 150 -20.68 19.00 -20.33
C LYS A 150 -20.86 19.87 -19.10
N LEU A 151 -20.07 19.61 -18.06
CA LEU A 151 -19.97 20.51 -16.91
C LEU A 151 -19.12 21.73 -17.29
N SER A 152 -19.63 22.93 -17.01
CA SER A 152 -18.78 24.12 -17.10
C SER A 152 -17.68 24.05 -16.03
N LYS A 153 -16.55 24.73 -16.26
CA LYS A 153 -15.45 24.79 -15.27
C LYS A 153 -15.94 25.29 -13.91
N LEU A 154 -16.88 26.24 -13.90
CA LEU A 154 -17.49 26.79 -12.69
C LEU A 154 -18.35 25.74 -11.96
N GLN A 155 -19.19 25.00 -12.70
CA GLN A 155 -20.03 23.94 -12.11
C GLN A 155 -19.19 22.80 -11.54
N ALA A 156 -18.12 22.41 -12.22
CA ALA A 156 -17.18 21.42 -11.71
C ALA A 156 -16.47 21.92 -10.43
N ALA A 157 -16.02 23.19 -10.42
CA ALA A 157 -15.39 23.79 -9.26
C ALA A 157 -16.35 23.90 -8.05
N LEU A 158 -17.59 24.34 -8.29
CA LEU A 158 -18.64 24.39 -7.27
C LEU A 158 -18.98 22.99 -6.74
N GLY A 159 -19.10 21.99 -7.62
CA GLY A 159 -19.34 20.60 -7.22
C GLY A 159 -18.22 20.05 -6.34
N VAL A 160 -16.96 20.29 -6.70
CA VAL A 160 -15.79 19.94 -5.88
C VAL A 160 -15.81 20.68 -4.54
N PHE A 161 -16.12 21.98 -4.54
CA PHE A 161 -16.22 22.79 -3.32
C PHE A 161 -17.31 22.27 -2.38
N ILE A 162 -18.49 21.95 -2.90
CA ILE A 162 -19.59 21.37 -2.12
C ILE A 162 -19.19 20.02 -1.53
N LEU A 163 -18.54 19.15 -2.30
CA LEU A 163 -18.07 17.86 -1.81
C LEU A 163 -17.03 18.01 -0.69
N ILE A 164 -16.09 18.94 -0.84
CA ILE A 164 -15.10 19.25 0.20
C ILE A 164 -15.81 19.80 1.45
N ALA A 165 -16.72 20.76 1.28
CA ALA A 165 -17.48 21.36 2.37
C ALA A 165 -18.32 20.33 3.14
N MET A 166 -18.98 19.42 2.41
CA MET A 166 -19.72 18.30 3.00
C MET A 166 -18.78 17.34 3.73
N GLY A 167 -17.65 16.97 3.13
CA GLY A 167 -16.65 16.11 3.77
C GLY A 167 -16.10 16.72 5.05
N THR A 168 -15.75 18.01 5.03
CA THR A 168 -15.30 18.75 6.21
C THR A 168 -16.40 18.93 7.25
N GLY A 169 -17.65 19.14 6.81
CA GLY A 169 -18.81 19.25 7.69
C GLY A 169 -19.12 17.95 8.41
N LEU A 170 -19.08 16.82 7.69
CA LEU A 170 -19.20 15.48 8.26
C LEU A 170 -18.06 15.18 9.24
N PHE A 171 -16.82 15.53 8.87
CA PHE A 171 -15.67 15.38 9.75
C PHE A 171 -15.83 16.20 11.05
N TYR A 172 -16.25 17.46 10.93
CA TYR A 172 -16.53 18.31 12.08
C TYR A 172 -17.65 17.72 12.95
N PHE A 173 -18.74 17.26 12.34
CA PHE A 173 -19.85 16.64 13.05
C PHE A 173 -19.44 15.37 13.79
N MET A 174 -18.60 14.52 13.19
CA MET A 174 -18.14 13.28 13.80
C MET A 174 -17.12 13.48 14.92
N PHE A 175 -16.29 14.52 14.84
CA PHE A 175 -15.11 14.67 15.69
C PHE A 175 -15.06 15.99 16.46
N SER A 176 -16.16 16.74 16.55
CA SER A 176 -16.22 18.11 17.13
C SER A 176 -15.47 18.22 18.46
N ASP A 177 -15.69 17.25 19.34
CA ASP A 177 -15.17 17.26 20.72
C ASP A 177 -13.68 16.87 20.78
N GLN A 178 -13.15 16.26 19.71
CA GLN A 178 -11.80 15.72 19.62
C GLN A 178 -10.91 16.48 18.62
N LEU A 179 -11.43 17.49 17.91
CA LEU A 179 -10.68 18.20 16.86
C LEU A 179 -9.35 18.76 17.35
N PHE A 180 -9.34 19.39 18.53
CA PHE A 180 -8.12 19.93 19.11
C PHE A 180 -7.13 18.81 19.46
N LEU A 181 -7.61 17.68 19.98
CA LEU A 181 -6.79 16.52 20.31
C LEU A 181 -6.17 15.92 19.03
N ILE A 182 -6.98 15.71 18.00
CA ILE A 182 -6.52 15.18 16.70
C ILE A 182 -5.47 16.13 16.10
N ALA A 183 -5.75 17.42 16.03
CA ALA A 183 -4.83 18.42 15.49
C ALA A 183 -3.52 18.47 16.28
N LYS A 184 -3.59 18.46 17.61
CA LYS A 184 -2.44 18.43 18.52
C LYS A 184 -1.59 17.18 18.26
N LYS A 185 -2.21 15.99 18.26
CA LYS A 185 -1.51 14.73 18.03
C LYS A 185 -0.89 14.65 16.63
N MET A 186 -1.59 15.12 15.60
CA MET A 186 -1.06 15.22 14.23
C MET A 186 0.17 16.12 14.19
N PHE A 187 0.09 17.31 14.78
CA PHE A 187 1.19 18.26 14.81
C PHE A 187 2.41 17.69 15.53
N TYR A 188 2.26 17.17 16.75
CA TYR A 188 3.36 16.56 17.50
C TYR A 188 3.96 15.36 16.76
N SER A 189 3.13 14.50 16.16
CA SER A 189 3.63 13.34 15.40
C SER A 189 4.44 13.71 14.16
N LEU A 190 4.20 14.89 13.58
CA LEU A 190 4.96 15.38 12.41
C LEU A 190 6.29 16.03 12.79
N ILE A 191 6.42 16.55 14.03
CA ILE A 191 7.63 17.25 14.49
C ILE A 191 8.51 16.41 15.42
N GLU A 192 7.99 15.32 16.00
CA GLU A 192 8.67 14.50 17.02
C GLU A 192 9.87 13.70 16.46
N PRO A 193 11.13 14.11 16.71
CA PRO A 193 12.29 13.54 16.00
C PRO A 193 12.59 12.07 16.30
N TYR A 194 12.17 11.55 17.47
CA TYR A 194 12.51 10.19 17.91
C TYR A 194 11.47 9.12 17.52
N TYR A 195 10.23 9.53 17.27
CA TYR A 195 9.08 8.65 17.01
C TYR A 195 8.13 9.27 15.97
N THR A 196 8.62 9.97 14.94
CA THR A 196 7.65 10.41 13.93
C THR A 196 7.01 9.17 13.31
N VAL A 197 5.68 9.14 13.33
CA VAL A 197 4.90 8.22 12.52
C VAL A 197 5.36 8.32 11.06
N LEU A 198 5.81 9.49 10.62
CA LEU A 198 6.33 9.69 9.28
C LEU A 198 7.60 8.86 8.98
N THR A 199 8.64 8.94 9.82
CA THR A 199 9.92 8.24 9.62
C THR A 199 9.85 6.78 10.02
N THR A 200 9.24 6.50 11.17
CA THR A 200 9.27 5.17 11.80
C THR A 200 8.15 4.28 11.29
N GLU A 201 6.99 4.85 11.00
CA GLU A 201 5.82 4.05 10.67
C GLU A 201 5.44 4.14 9.19
N VAL A 202 5.48 5.31 8.56
CA VAL A 202 5.13 5.52 7.14
C VAL A 202 6.32 5.20 6.23
N ILE A 203 7.54 5.57 6.64
CA ILE A 203 8.80 5.37 5.89
C ILE A 203 9.48 4.04 6.27
N SER A 204 9.70 3.76 7.56
CA SER A 204 10.40 2.54 8.00
C SER A 204 9.48 1.32 8.10
N GLY A 205 8.24 1.54 8.55
CA GLY A 205 7.40 0.49 9.12
C GLY A 205 8.02 -0.02 10.42
N THR A 206 7.24 -0.24 11.47
CA THR A 206 7.74 -0.93 12.67
C THR A 206 8.24 -2.31 12.26
N THR A 207 9.54 -2.45 12.04
CA THR A 207 10.13 -3.65 11.46
C THR A 207 10.26 -4.71 12.53
N THR A 208 9.47 -5.78 12.44
CA THR A 208 9.76 -7.01 13.19
C THR A 208 11.05 -7.68 12.68
N ALA A 209 11.55 -7.27 11.50
CA ALA A 209 12.71 -7.84 10.82
C ALA A 209 14.06 -7.16 11.14
N ALA A 210 14.15 -6.23 12.10
CA ALA A 210 15.39 -5.56 12.50
C ALA A 210 16.23 -5.03 11.31
N LEU A 211 15.57 -4.40 10.34
CA LEU A 211 16.27 -3.69 9.27
C LEU A 211 16.87 -2.41 9.84
N PRO A 212 18.15 -2.10 9.55
CA PRO A 212 18.73 -0.85 10.03
C PRO A 212 17.98 0.37 9.51
N ALA A 213 17.69 1.35 10.36
CA ALA A 213 16.90 2.53 10.00
C ALA A 213 17.47 3.34 8.81
N TRP A 214 18.78 3.28 8.58
CA TRP A 214 19.44 3.94 7.45
C TRP A 214 19.09 3.33 6.07
N PHE A 215 18.50 2.13 6.00
CA PHE A 215 18.01 1.56 4.74
C PHE A 215 16.90 2.40 4.10
N PHE A 216 16.06 3.02 4.92
CA PHE A 216 14.86 3.70 4.44
C PHE A 216 15.14 5.02 3.71
N PRO A 217 15.98 5.93 4.22
CA PRO A 217 16.39 7.12 3.46
C PRO A 217 16.99 6.77 2.09
N ILE A 218 17.81 5.72 2.01
CA ILE A 218 18.40 5.26 0.74
C ILE A 218 17.30 4.76 -0.20
N GLN A 219 16.37 3.94 0.30
CA GLN A 219 15.23 3.44 -0.47
C GLN A 219 14.41 4.59 -1.06
N PHE A 220 14.01 5.57 -0.25
CA PHE A 220 13.21 6.71 -0.72
C PHE A 220 13.97 7.59 -1.70
N THR A 221 15.29 7.76 -1.50
CA THR A 221 16.14 8.46 -2.46
C THR A 221 16.15 7.75 -3.82
N VAL A 222 16.37 6.43 -3.82
CA VAL A 222 16.34 5.61 -5.03
C VAL A 222 14.98 5.67 -5.69
N LEU A 223 13.88 5.50 -4.94
CA LEU A 223 12.52 5.62 -5.45
C LEU A 223 12.26 6.99 -6.08
N THR A 224 12.59 8.09 -5.41
CA THR A 224 12.41 9.45 -5.94
C THR A 224 13.18 9.65 -7.24
N ILE A 225 14.44 9.22 -7.31
CA ILE A 225 15.25 9.34 -8.54
C ILE A 225 14.65 8.50 -9.68
N LEU A 226 14.23 7.27 -9.39
CA LEU A 226 13.57 6.40 -10.36
C LEU A 226 12.24 6.99 -10.84
N PHE A 227 11.47 7.60 -9.94
CA PHE A 227 10.21 8.26 -10.26
C PHE A 227 10.42 9.49 -11.13
N LEU A 228 11.47 10.29 -10.89
CA LEU A 228 11.83 11.43 -11.73
C LEU A 228 12.37 11.04 -13.12
N SER A 229 12.69 9.76 -13.33
CA SER A 229 13.09 9.25 -14.66
C SER A 229 11.91 8.97 -15.60
N TYR A 230 10.67 8.94 -15.07
CA TYR A 230 9.46 8.73 -15.86
C TYR A 230 8.97 10.02 -16.53
N THR A 231 9.40 10.30 -17.76
CA THR A 231 9.10 11.58 -18.44
C THR A 231 7.81 11.60 -19.26
N LYS A 232 7.24 10.43 -19.58
CA LYS A 232 6.08 10.32 -20.48
C LYS A 232 4.75 10.25 -19.73
N GLU A 233 3.91 11.27 -19.93
CA GLU A 233 2.49 11.24 -19.50
C GLU A 233 1.72 10.18 -20.32
N VAL A 234 1.33 9.08 -19.68
CA VAL A 234 0.59 7.97 -20.32
C VAL A 234 -0.85 7.80 -19.82
N VAL A 235 -1.28 8.65 -18.87
CA VAL A 235 -2.65 8.68 -18.33
C VAL A 235 -3.24 10.09 -18.35
N PRO A 236 -4.57 10.28 -18.20
CA PRO A 236 -5.18 11.60 -18.14
C PRO A 236 -4.75 12.37 -16.89
N ARG A 237 -4.65 13.71 -16.98
CA ARG A 237 -4.23 14.55 -15.85
C ARG A 237 -5.19 14.49 -14.66
N TRP A 238 -6.50 14.44 -14.93
CA TRP A 238 -7.51 14.29 -13.88
C TRP A 238 -7.31 12.98 -13.10
N PHE A 239 -6.87 11.92 -13.78
CA PHE A 239 -6.59 10.63 -13.14
C PHE A 239 -5.34 10.73 -12.25
N ALA A 240 -4.29 11.39 -12.73
CA ALA A 240 -3.08 11.61 -11.93
C ALA A 240 -3.36 12.43 -10.66
N TRP A 241 -4.11 13.53 -10.76
CA TRP A 241 -4.51 14.31 -9.58
C TRP A 241 -5.46 13.56 -8.66
N GLY A 242 -6.41 12.80 -9.21
CA GLY A 242 -7.29 11.92 -8.42
C GLY A 242 -6.49 10.87 -7.64
N ALA A 243 -5.47 10.27 -8.27
CA ALA A 243 -4.57 9.32 -7.63
C ALA A 243 -3.80 9.97 -6.47
N LEU A 244 -3.26 11.19 -6.65
CA LEU A 244 -2.62 11.95 -5.57
C LEU A 244 -3.59 12.20 -4.41
N SER A 245 -4.80 12.67 -4.71
CA SER A 245 -5.82 12.93 -3.69
C SER A 245 -6.17 11.68 -2.89
N LEU A 246 -6.20 10.50 -3.52
CA LEU A 246 -6.44 9.24 -2.81
C LEU A 246 -5.29 8.83 -1.89
N VAL A 247 -4.04 9.05 -2.30
CA VAL A 247 -2.88 8.79 -1.43
C VAL A 247 -2.93 9.69 -0.19
N LEU A 248 -3.22 10.99 -0.38
CA LEU A 248 -3.36 11.95 0.72
C LEU A 248 -4.56 11.64 1.62
N LEU A 249 -5.69 11.23 1.03
CA LEU A 249 -6.88 10.83 1.77
C LEU A 249 -6.61 9.57 2.62
N ASN A 250 -5.97 8.53 2.06
CA ASN A 250 -5.58 7.35 2.82
C ASN A 250 -4.64 7.72 3.97
N PHE A 251 -3.68 8.62 3.74
CA PHE A 251 -2.81 9.14 4.79
C PHE A 251 -3.63 9.78 5.91
N LEU A 252 -4.51 10.73 5.59
CA LEU A 252 -5.33 11.43 6.55
C LEU A 252 -6.24 10.48 7.34
N VAL A 253 -6.95 9.58 6.65
CA VAL A 253 -7.88 8.64 7.26
C VAL A 253 -7.16 7.75 8.28
N ILE A 254 -6.04 7.13 7.89
CA ILE A 254 -5.27 6.29 8.82
C ILE A 254 -4.79 7.09 10.02
N MET A 255 -4.20 8.27 9.78
CA MET A 255 -3.66 9.08 10.87
C MET A 255 -4.75 9.54 11.85
N VAL A 256 -5.92 9.94 11.34
CA VAL A 256 -7.07 10.28 12.20
C VAL A 256 -7.57 9.05 12.96
N SER A 257 -7.74 7.91 12.31
CA SER A 257 -8.21 6.67 12.96
C SER A 257 -7.32 6.25 14.13
N TYR A 258 -6.00 6.39 14.00
CA TYR A 258 -5.08 6.11 15.11
C TYR A 258 -4.99 7.25 16.13
N ALA A 259 -5.26 8.50 15.74
CA ALA A 259 -5.28 9.63 16.68
C ALA A 259 -6.46 9.55 17.67
N ILE A 260 -7.61 9.03 17.21
CA ILE A 260 -8.83 8.90 18.03
C ILE A 260 -8.85 7.62 18.88
N ASP A 261 -8.11 6.58 18.48
CA ASP A 261 -8.11 5.30 19.19
C ASP A 261 -7.29 5.40 20.50
N PRO A 262 -7.92 5.19 21.67
CA PRO A 262 -7.23 5.24 22.96
C PRO A 262 -6.20 4.12 23.17
N GLY A 263 -6.26 3.03 22.40
CA GLY A 263 -5.32 1.92 22.46
C GLY A 263 -3.96 2.20 21.79
N PHE A 264 -3.86 3.32 21.06
CA PHE A 264 -2.71 3.68 20.23
C PHE A 264 -2.04 4.98 20.70
N ILE A 265 -2.07 5.19 22.01
CA ILE A 265 -1.54 6.36 22.70
C ILE A 265 -0.16 6.05 23.30
N ASP A 266 0.80 6.97 23.14
CA ASP A 266 2.07 6.94 23.89
C ASP A 266 1.86 7.23 25.38
N TYR A 267 2.83 6.85 26.23
CA TYR A 267 2.76 7.02 27.70
C TYR A 267 2.33 8.44 28.17
N PRO A 268 2.54 9.53 27.38
CA PRO A 268 1.97 10.86 27.67
C PRO A 268 0.77 11.35 26.83
N GLY A 269 0.18 10.59 25.90
CA GLY A 269 -1.02 11.06 25.16
C GLY A 269 -0.78 12.05 24.02
N ARG A 270 0.46 12.23 23.57
CA ARG A 270 0.90 13.36 22.73
C ARG A 270 1.08 13.00 21.27
N ILE A 271 1.54 11.79 20.96
CA ILE A 271 1.80 11.36 19.59
C ILE A 271 0.88 10.21 19.19
N ILE A 272 0.72 10.06 17.88
CA ILE A 272 0.03 8.92 17.27
C ILE A 272 1.04 7.77 17.25
N THR A 273 0.63 6.59 17.70
CA THR A 273 1.48 5.38 17.62
C THR A 273 0.69 4.26 16.97
N GLY A 274 1.35 3.33 16.27
CA GLY A 274 0.69 2.16 15.72
C GLY A 274 0.30 2.21 14.23
N PRO A 275 0.19 3.35 13.52
CA PRO A 275 0.28 3.30 12.06
C PRO A 275 1.51 2.52 11.60
N GLN A 276 1.45 1.94 10.41
CA GLN A 276 2.54 1.09 9.89
C GLN A 276 2.60 1.23 8.37
N GLY A 277 3.80 1.03 7.82
CA GLY A 277 4.08 1.28 6.40
C GLY A 277 3.19 0.46 5.48
N ARG A 278 2.71 -0.68 5.97
CA ARG A 278 1.74 -1.56 5.31
C ARG A 278 0.40 -0.91 4.96
N TYR A 279 -0.02 0.15 5.66
CA TYR A 279 -1.25 0.88 5.30
C TYR A 279 -1.03 1.87 4.14
N PHE A 280 0.22 2.27 3.87
CA PHE A 280 0.55 3.32 2.90
C PHE A 280 1.25 2.78 1.65
N THR A 281 2.05 1.72 1.80
CA THR A 281 2.89 1.16 0.72
C THR A 281 2.13 0.72 -0.53
N PRO A 282 0.93 0.09 -0.46
CA PRO A 282 0.18 -0.23 -1.69
C PRO A 282 -0.28 1.03 -2.44
N PHE A 283 -0.59 2.11 -1.71
CA PHE A 283 -1.02 3.39 -2.29
C PHE A 283 0.12 4.11 -3.01
N LEU A 284 1.39 3.81 -2.70
CA LEU A 284 2.53 4.37 -3.44
C LEU A 284 2.50 3.99 -4.92
N LEU A 285 1.88 2.86 -5.28
CA LEU A 285 1.71 2.43 -6.67
C LEU A 285 0.86 3.42 -7.49
N LEU A 286 -0.04 4.17 -6.83
CA LEU A 286 -0.87 5.21 -7.47
C LEU A 286 -0.09 6.50 -7.77
N LEU A 287 1.13 6.68 -7.23
CA LEU A 287 1.89 7.90 -7.45
C LEU A 287 2.58 7.97 -8.82
N GLY A 288 2.70 6.86 -9.55
CA GLY A 288 3.35 6.84 -10.87
C GLY A 288 2.83 7.90 -11.85
N PRO A 289 1.52 8.02 -12.06
CA PRO A 289 0.90 9.12 -12.79
C PRO A 289 1.35 10.52 -12.35
N VAL A 290 1.43 10.78 -11.04
CA VAL A 290 1.78 12.09 -10.47
C VAL A 290 3.22 12.44 -10.81
N PHE A 291 4.12 11.47 -10.68
CA PHE A 291 5.53 11.67 -10.95
C PHE A 291 5.80 12.01 -12.42
N THR A 292 5.02 11.50 -13.38
CA THR A 292 5.17 11.94 -14.78
C THR A 292 4.87 13.42 -15.00
N LEU A 293 3.99 14.02 -14.18
CA LEU A 293 3.69 15.46 -14.25
C LEU A 293 4.84 16.29 -13.69
N ILE A 294 5.50 15.78 -12.64
CA ILE A 294 6.64 16.44 -11.98
C ILE A 294 7.92 16.29 -12.82
N ALA A 295 8.21 15.09 -13.32
CA ALA A 295 9.39 14.75 -14.11
C ALA A 295 9.48 15.56 -15.42
N LYS A 296 8.36 16.04 -15.96
CA LYS A 296 8.38 17.00 -17.09
C LYS A 296 9.13 18.30 -16.78
N LYS A 297 9.22 18.67 -15.51
CA LYS A 297 9.92 19.88 -15.06
C LYS A 297 11.35 19.61 -14.59
N ILE A 298 11.66 18.36 -14.25
CA ILE A 298 12.94 17.93 -13.68
C ILE A 298 13.35 16.64 -14.37
N THR A 299 14.23 16.72 -15.37
CA THR A 299 14.71 15.54 -16.10
C THR A 299 15.88 14.90 -15.38
N VAL A 300 15.66 13.72 -14.81
CA VAL A 300 16.73 12.91 -14.21
C VAL A 300 16.92 11.66 -15.05
N LYS A 301 18.15 11.41 -15.51
CA LYS A 301 18.50 10.15 -16.18
C LYS A 301 18.72 9.09 -15.11
N SER A 302 17.92 8.02 -15.11
CA SER A 302 18.22 6.82 -14.33
C SER A 302 19.30 6.01 -15.04
N GLY A 303 20.36 5.66 -14.31
CA GLY A 303 21.45 4.82 -14.80
C GLY A 303 21.39 3.40 -14.23
N ALA A 304 22.12 2.47 -14.84
CA ALA A 304 22.21 1.08 -14.40
C ALA A 304 22.60 0.97 -12.91
N ALA A 305 23.49 1.85 -12.42
CA ALA A 305 23.93 1.84 -11.02
C ALA A 305 22.78 1.97 -10.00
N LEU A 306 21.74 2.75 -10.30
CA LEU A 306 20.57 2.88 -9.41
C LEU A 306 19.74 1.61 -9.36
N ILE A 307 19.62 0.92 -10.50
CA ILE A 307 18.92 -0.37 -10.58
C ILE A 307 19.71 -1.43 -9.81
N HIS A 308 21.04 -1.46 -9.94
CA HIS A 308 21.89 -2.36 -9.18
C HIS A 308 21.79 -2.09 -7.67
N LEU A 309 21.82 -0.82 -7.26
CA LEU A 309 21.65 -0.44 -5.86
C LEU A 309 20.30 -0.91 -5.31
N LEU A 310 19.20 -0.70 -6.06
CA LEU A 310 17.88 -1.19 -5.69
C LEU A 310 17.89 -2.72 -5.49
N VAL A 311 18.44 -3.48 -6.45
CA VAL A 311 18.50 -4.95 -6.37
C VAL A 311 19.32 -5.40 -5.17
N VAL A 312 20.52 -4.84 -4.95
CA VAL A 312 21.38 -5.17 -3.82
C VAL A 312 20.65 -4.90 -2.51
N MET A 313 19.97 -3.76 -2.38
CA MET A 313 19.19 -3.43 -1.19
C MET A 313 18.04 -4.41 -0.96
N SER A 314 17.32 -4.80 -2.01
CA SER A 314 16.22 -5.76 -1.93
C SER A 314 16.71 -7.14 -1.50
N VAL A 315 17.81 -7.62 -2.08
CA VAL A 315 18.43 -8.90 -1.69
C VAL A 315 18.90 -8.86 -0.25
N PHE A 316 19.58 -7.80 0.16
CA PHE A 316 20.05 -7.66 1.54
C PHE A 316 18.88 -7.58 2.54
N ALA A 317 17.82 -6.84 2.20
CA ALA A 317 16.63 -6.77 3.04
C ALA A 317 15.94 -8.13 3.20
N LEU A 318 15.89 -8.94 2.13
CA LEU A 318 15.36 -10.29 2.17
C LEU A 318 16.24 -11.22 3.03
N LEU A 319 17.55 -11.16 2.85
CA LEU A 319 18.51 -11.96 3.61
C LEU A 319 18.46 -11.63 5.10
N LEU A 320 18.41 -10.35 5.46
CA LEU A 320 18.25 -9.94 6.86
C LEU A 320 16.93 -10.43 7.43
N ASN A 321 15.82 -10.23 6.72
CA ASN A 321 14.51 -10.61 7.21
C ASN A 321 14.38 -12.12 7.45
N LEU A 322 14.74 -12.94 6.46
CA LEU A 322 14.68 -14.40 6.62
C LEU A 322 15.77 -14.92 7.56
N GLY A 323 17.01 -14.42 7.44
CA GLY A 323 18.15 -14.85 8.24
C GLY A 323 17.99 -14.55 9.73
N ILE A 324 17.53 -13.34 10.09
CA ILE A 324 17.25 -12.97 11.47
C ILE A 324 16.11 -13.84 12.03
N THR A 325 15.08 -14.11 11.22
CA THR A 325 14.01 -15.03 11.62
C THR A 325 14.57 -16.43 11.91
N SER A 326 15.41 -16.98 11.04
CA SER A 326 16.07 -18.28 11.25
C SER A 326 16.92 -18.29 12.52
N ILE A 327 17.73 -17.25 12.76
CA ILE A 327 18.57 -17.12 13.97
C ILE A 327 17.70 -17.07 15.22
N LYS A 328 16.62 -16.26 15.23
CA LYS A 328 15.69 -16.14 16.35
C LYS A 328 15.12 -17.51 16.77
N PHE A 329 14.68 -18.32 15.81
CA PHE A 329 14.04 -19.61 16.10
C PHE A 329 15.01 -20.75 16.38
N TYR A 330 16.10 -20.87 15.62
CA TYR A 330 16.97 -22.05 15.67
C TYR A 330 18.21 -21.87 16.53
N GLN A 331 18.70 -20.64 16.72
CA GLN A 331 19.90 -20.37 17.51
C GLN A 331 19.58 -19.74 18.86
N LEU A 332 18.71 -18.72 18.87
CA LEU A 332 18.42 -17.93 20.08
C LEU A 332 17.21 -18.44 20.87
N GLN A 333 16.37 -19.29 20.26
CA GLN A 333 15.13 -19.83 20.85
C GLN A 333 14.24 -18.75 21.50
N LEU A 334 14.22 -17.56 20.89
CA LEU A 334 13.43 -16.45 21.41
C LEU A 334 11.94 -16.70 21.14
N PRO A 335 11.04 -16.31 22.07
CA PRO A 335 9.61 -16.35 21.82
C PRO A 335 9.28 -15.48 20.60
N ALA A 336 8.40 -15.98 19.73
CA ALA A 336 8.04 -15.26 18.52
C ALA A 336 7.29 -13.97 18.87
N ASP A 337 7.83 -12.79 18.54
CA ASP A 337 7.04 -11.55 18.58
C ASP A 337 5.76 -11.66 17.69
N GLU A 338 5.78 -12.61 16.75
CA GLU A 338 4.72 -12.99 15.83
C GLU A 338 3.55 -13.75 16.49
N TRP A 339 3.63 -14.13 17.77
CA TRP A 339 2.46 -14.59 18.53
C TRP A 339 1.35 -13.51 18.52
N ARG A 340 1.71 -12.22 18.38
CA ARG A 340 0.77 -11.10 18.18
C ARG A 340 0.13 -11.04 16.79
N SER A 341 0.66 -11.71 15.76
CA SER A 341 0.18 -11.61 14.37
C SER A 341 -0.86 -12.67 13.99
N GLY A 342 -1.49 -13.34 14.96
CA GLY A 342 -2.58 -14.29 14.71
C GLY A 342 -2.13 -15.72 14.38
N ILE A 343 -0.84 -16.05 14.52
CA ILE A 343 -0.30 -17.40 14.29
C ILE A 343 -1.00 -18.47 15.12
N HIS A 344 -1.44 -18.12 16.33
CA HIS A 344 -2.25 -19.00 17.18
C HIS A 344 -3.48 -19.57 16.45
N HIS A 345 -4.06 -18.80 15.52
CA HIS A 345 -5.24 -19.20 14.77
C HIS A 345 -4.94 -20.28 13.71
N TYR A 346 -3.66 -20.46 13.32
CA TYR A 346 -3.23 -21.43 12.30
C TYR A 346 -2.48 -22.63 12.85
N ILE A 347 -1.87 -22.50 14.04
CA ILE A 347 -1.10 -23.59 14.68
C ILE A 347 -1.99 -24.43 15.61
N PHE A 348 -3.04 -23.86 16.20
CA PHE A 348 -3.89 -24.52 17.22
C PHE A 348 -5.32 -24.82 16.76
N LYS A 349 -5.62 -24.62 15.47
CA LYS A 349 -6.82 -25.12 14.78
C LYS A 349 -6.38 -25.94 13.58
#